data_AF-A0A9D6CJ35-F1
#
_entry.id   AF-A0A9D6CJ35-F1
#
_cell.length_a   1.000
_cell.length_b   1.000
_cell.length_c   1.000
_cell.angle_alpha   90.00
_cell.angle_beta   90.00
_cell.angle_gamma   90.00
#
_symmetry.space_group_name_H-M   'P 1'
#
loop_
_entity.id
_entity.type
_entity.pdbx_description
1 polymer ?
#
loop_
_entity_poly.entity_id
_entity_poly.type
_entity_poly.pdbx_seq_one_letter_code
_entity_poly.pdbx_strand_id
1 'polypeptide(L)'
;MPTRNDLEAPHTSVLLHPLGRLLPLATISALIAVVGAASVGVAEPPRAAPPAEAPADGPKKESPKDDASAPKDGKSAPGARKPWPATVPTENDILHVKPQEGLPVETYTFFGEEFRCELCLDETSRSTGMGARSEFPDGTAMIFVHPSPRLLHYWMKDCLIELDIVYVDANGRIATMYEARRERLRQKGETLEAYEARLPRYSSKRQVKYVIELPAGTIARLKPKVGERVPIDWRALDARAK
;
A
#
# COMPACT_ATOMS: atom_id res chain seq x y z
N MET A 1 -18.24 -47.37 -56.56
CA MET A 1 -16.89 -47.51 -55.98
C MET A 1 -17.01 -47.42 -54.47
N PRO A 2 -17.09 -48.54 -53.73
CA PRO A 2 -17.08 -48.56 -52.27
C PRO A 2 -15.64 -48.73 -51.76
N THR A 3 -15.28 -48.05 -50.68
CA THR A 3 -14.07 -48.37 -49.90
C THR A 3 -14.48 -48.87 -48.53
N ARG A 4 -14.33 -50.20 -48.39
CA ARG A 4 -14.21 -50.99 -47.17
C ARG A 4 -13.11 -50.41 -46.27
N ASN A 5 -13.36 -50.36 -44.96
CA ASN A 5 -12.51 -51.10 -44.03
C ASN A 5 -13.22 -51.27 -42.69
N ASP A 6 -13.52 -52.53 -42.42
CA ASP A 6 -13.83 -53.11 -41.13
C ASP A 6 -12.60 -52.99 -40.20
N LEU A 7 -12.79 -52.84 -38.89
CA LEU A 7 -11.92 -53.49 -37.90
C LEU A 7 -12.67 -53.75 -36.59
N GLU A 8 -12.58 -55.01 -36.18
CA GLU A 8 -13.20 -55.69 -35.04
C GLU A 8 -12.76 -55.21 -33.64
N ALA A 9 -13.76 -55.14 -32.75
CA ALA A 9 -13.94 -55.89 -31.48
C ALA A 9 -12.90 -55.85 -30.31
N PRO A 10 -13.34 -56.16 -29.06
CA PRO A 10 -12.79 -55.63 -27.81
C PRO A 10 -11.93 -56.63 -27.01
N HIS A 11 -11.13 -56.11 -26.07
CA HIS A 11 -10.45 -56.92 -25.04
C HIS A 11 -10.97 -56.62 -23.64
N THR A 12 -11.35 -57.71 -22.98
CA THR A 12 -11.93 -57.88 -21.64
C THR A 12 -10.84 -58.08 -20.57
N SER A 13 -11.24 -57.94 -19.30
CA SER A 13 -10.64 -58.54 -18.07
C SER A 13 -9.53 -57.75 -17.36
N VAL A 14 -9.82 -57.06 -16.25
CA VAL A 14 -9.87 -57.52 -14.83
C VAL A 14 -8.48 -57.71 -14.19
N LEU A 15 -8.16 -56.87 -13.19
CA LEU A 15 -7.46 -57.32 -11.97
C LEU A 15 -7.75 -56.39 -10.76
N LEU A 16 -8.52 -56.96 -9.82
CA LEU A 16 -8.50 -56.76 -8.35
C LEU A 16 -7.04 -56.75 -7.82
N HIS A 17 -6.61 -56.17 -6.69
CA HIS A 17 -7.19 -55.79 -5.39
C HIS A 17 -6.10 -55.00 -4.59
N PRO A 18 -6.40 -54.51 -3.37
CA PRO A 18 -5.66 -53.45 -2.67
C PRO A 18 -4.79 -53.96 -1.50
N LEU A 19 -4.40 -53.01 -0.63
CA LEU A 19 -3.93 -53.13 0.76
C LEU A 19 -2.41 -53.08 0.99
N GLY A 20 -2.03 -51.98 1.64
CA GLY A 20 -1.62 -52.10 3.04
C GLY A 20 -0.12 -52.07 3.31
N ARG A 21 0.33 -51.01 3.99
CA ARG A 21 1.23 -51.11 5.14
C ARG A 21 1.21 -49.82 5.94
N LEU A 22 0.47 -49.85 7.06
CA LEU A 22 0.83 -49.12 8.27
C LEU A 22 2.07 -49.75 8.89
N LEU A 23 2.91 -48.95 9.56
CA LEU A 23 3.84 -49.29 10.66
C LEU A 23 4.41 -47.95 11.24
N PRO A 24 4.92 -47.91 12.49
CA PRO A 24 4.28 -47.19 13.58
C PRO A 24 5.07 -46.02 14.17
N LEU A 25 4.37 -45.21 14.98
CA LEU A 25 4.91 -44.27 15.99
C LEU A 25 5.93 -44.95 16.91
N ALA A 26 7.07 -44.29 17.14
CA ALA A 26 7.98 -44.64 18.23
C ALA A 26 8.43 -43.39 18.99
N THR A 27 7.92 -43.33 20.22
CA THR A 27 8.60 -42.98 21.48
C THR A 27 9.23 -41.59 21.66
N ILE A 28 8.51 -40.80 22.47
CA ILE A 28 9.02 -39.74 23.34
C ILE A 28 10.00 -40.34 24.35
N SER A 29 11.22 -39.81 24.42
CA SER A 29 12.10 -39.97 25.58
C SER A 29 12.52 -38.59 26.07
N ALA A 30 12.00 -38.22 27.24
CA ALA A 30 12.48 -37.09 28.02
C ALA A 30 13.75 -37.52 28.77
N LEU A 31 14.83 -36.76 28.63
CA LEU A 31 15.97 -36.83 29.54
C LEU A 31 16.14 -35.46 30.19
N ILE A 32 15.77 -35.39 31.46
CA ILE A 32 16.12 -34.31 32.38
C ILE A 32 17.55 -34.57 32.82
N ALA A 33 18.45 -33.63 32.54
CA ALA A 33 19.75 -33.54 33.21
C ALA A 33 19.90 -32.10 33.72
N VAL A 34 19.76 -31.97 35.04
CA VAL A 34 20.16 -30.78 35.81
C VAL A 34 21.64 -30.95 36.15
N VAL A 35 22.48 -30.04 35.68
CA VAL A 35 23.81 -29.78 36.27
C VAL A 35 23.99 -28.27 36.34
N GLY A 36 24.27 -27.79 37.54
CA GLY A 36 24.46 -26.38 37.84
C GLY A 36 25.91 -25.90 37.73
N ALA A 37 25.99 -24.57 37.65
CA ALA A 37 27.06 -23.67 38.09
C ALA A 37 28.45 -23.75 37.44
N ALA A 38 28.76 -22.73 36.63
CA ALA A 38 29.91 -21.84 36.84
C ALA A 38 29.81 -20.61 35.92
N SER A 39 29.73 -19.43 36.54
CA SER A 39 29.78 -18.13 35.89
C SER A 39 31.23 -17.79 35.50
N VAL A 40 31.47 -17.55 34.21
CA VAL A 40 32.62 -16.80 33.69
C VAL A 40 32.08 -15.80 32.69
N GLY A 41 32.29 -14.51 32.99
CA GLY A 41 31.85 -13.40 32.15
C GLY A 41 32.61 -13.34 30.83
N VAL A 42 31.87 -13.16 29.75
CA VAL A 42 32.39 -12.68 28.46
C VAL A 42 31.72 -11.34 28.21
N ALA A 43 32.54 -10.31 28.06
CA ALA A 43 32.12 -8.95 27.76
C ALA A 43 31.43 -8.87 26.39
N GLU A 44 30.26 -8.27 26.38
CA GLU A 44 29.47 -7.97 25.18
C GLU A 44 30.06 -6.74 24.45
N PRO A 45 30.22 -6.75 23.12
CA PRO A 45 30.69 -5.58 22.38
C PRO A 45 29.63 -4.46 22.37
N PRO A 46 30.03 -3.18 22.35
CA PRO A 46 29.10 -2.07 22.53
C PRO A 46 28.10 -1.95 21.37
N ARG A 47 26.83 -1.87 21.74
CA ARG A 47 25.68 -1.58 20.89
C ARG A 47 25.86 -0.22 20.21
N ALA A 48 25.88 -0.22 18.88
CA ALA A 48 25.86 1.01 18.08
C ALA A 48 24.61 1.84 18.41
N ALA A 49 24.83 3.13 18.68
CA ALA A 49 23.79 4.11 18.97
C ALA A 49 22.83 4.29 17.78
N PRO A 50 21.53 4.52 18.01
CA PRO A 50 20.61 4.90 16.95
C PRO A 50 20.99 6.30 16.39
N PRO A 51 20.90 6.53 15.06
CA PRO A 51 21.16 7.84 14.49
C PRO A 51 20.07 8.84 14.91
N ALA A 52 20.54 10.08 15.08
CA ALA A 52 19.92 11.24 15.71
C ALA A 52 18.45 11.53 15.36
N GLU A 53 17.72 11.79 16.44
CA GLU A 53 16.45 12.49 16.53
C GLU A 53 16.53 13.88 15.84
N ALA A 54 15.56 14.18 14.96
CA ALA A 54 15.36 15.53 14.44
C ALA A 54 14.84 16.45 15.57
N PRO A 55 15.24 17.73 15.63
CA PRO A 55 15.16 18.52 16.84
C PRO A 55 13.73 18.96 17.18
N ALA A 56 13.36 18.79 18.46
CA ALA A 56 12.31 19.51 19.12
C ALA A 56 12.93 20.39 20.21
N ASP A 57 12.88 21.73 20.06
CA ASP A 57 12.41 22.64 21.11
C ASP A 57 12.25 24.06 20.54
N GLY A 58 11.01 24.54 20.53
CA GLY A 58 10.67 25.96 20.48
C GLY A 58 10.09 26.34 21.85
N PRO A 59 10.23 27.59 22.31
CA PRO A 59 10.11 27.92 23.73
C PRO A 59 8.68 27.73 24.26
N LYS A 60 8.59 27.06 25.41
CA LYS A 60 7.38 26.93 26.24
C LYS A 60 6.81 28.30 26.60
N LYS A 61 5.51 28.49 26.34
CA LYS A 61 4.69 29.51 27.00
C LYS A 61 3.45 28.85 27.59
N GLU A 62 3.20 29.14 28.86
CA GLU A 62 2.16 28.59 29.71
C GLU A 62 0.76 28.65 29.10
N SER A 63 -0.01 27.59 29.34
CA SER A 63 -1.43 27.48 29.03
C SER A 63 -2.26 27.95 30.22
N PRO A 64 -3.32 28.75 30.02
CA PRO A 64 -4.46 28.74 30.93
C PRO A 64 -5.37 27.57 30.55
N LYS A 65 -5.73 26.78 31.58
CA LYS A 65 -6.90 25.88 31.56
C LYS A 65 -8.14 26.73 31.34
N ASP A 66 -9.03 26.29 30.47
CA ASP A 66 -10.47 26.43 30.67
C ASP A 66 -11.22 25.31 29.93
N ASP A 67 -12.18 24.75 30.66
CA ASP A 67 -13.10 23.70 30.26
C ASP A 67 -13.91 24.08 29.02
N ALA A 68 -13.91 23.21 28.01
CA ALA A 68 -15.02 23.10 27.08
C ALA A 68 -15.05 21.71 26.45
N SER A 69 -16.19 21.05 26.60
CA SER A 69 -16.50 19.68 26.28
C SER A 69 -16.17 19.27 24.84
N ALA A 70 -15.63 18.06 24.70
CA ALA A 70 -15.57 17.36 23.42
C ALA A 70 -16.98 17.11 22.85
N PRO A 71 -17.21 17.27 21.53
CA PRO A 71 -18.29 16.58 20.88
C PRO A 71 -17.84 15.17 20.53
N LYS A 72 -18.51 14.19 21.14
CA LYS A 72 -18.53 12.79 20.72
C LYS A 72 -19.26 12.65 19.38
N ASP A 73 -18.78 11.71 18.58
CA ASP A 73 -19.48 10.95 17.54
C ASP A 73 -20.44 11.73 16.62
N GLY A 74 -19.95 12.10 15.44
CA GLY A 74 -20.77 12.70 14.41
C GLY A 74 -20.15 12.54 13.02
N LYS A 75 -20.59 11.50 12.32
CA LYS A 75 -20.64 11.35 10.86
C LYS A 75 -20.38 12.69 10.12
N SER A 76 -19.15 12.94 9.67
CA SER A 76 -18.88 14.07 8.78
C SER A 76 -19.50 13.76 7.42
N ALA A 77 -20.73 14.22 7.20
CA ALA A 77 -21.25 14.43 5.86
C ALA A 77 -20.28 15.35 5.11
N PRO A 78 -20.00 15.11 3.82
CA PRO A 78 -19.17 16.04 3.06
C PRO A 78 -19.99 17.32 2.87
N GLY A 79 -19.64 18.35 3.65
CA GLY A 79 -20.05 19.71 3.31
C GLY A 79 -19.51 19.99 1.90
N ALA A 80 -20.40 20.25 0.95
CA ALA A 80 -20.06 20.58 -0.41
C ALA A 80 -19.15 21.82 -0.43
N ARG A 81 -17.84 21.60 -0.49
CA ARG A 81 -16.88 22.66 -0.82
C ARG A 81 -17.15 23.04 -2.27
N LYS A 82 -17.18 24.35 -2.53
CA LYS A 82 -17.41 24.93 -3.86
C LYS A 82 -16.58 24.18 -4.93
N PRO A 83 -17.16 23.77 -6.07
CA PRO A 83 -16.40 23.11 -7.14
C PRO A 83 -15.18 23.96 -7.50
N TRP A 84 -14.01 23.33 -7.49
CA TRP A 84 -12.82 23.96 -8.04
C TRP A 84 -13.02 24.08 -9.56
N PRO A 85 -12.77 25.25 -10.18
CA PRO A 85 -12.96 25.40 -11.61
C PRO A 85 -12.05 24.40 -12.34
N ALA A 86 -12.57 23.78 -13.40
CA ALA A 86 -11.84 22.86 -14.29
C ALA A 86 -10.72 23.54 -15.10
N THR A 87 -10.22 24.70 -14.65
CA THR A 87 -9.22 25.46 -15.38
C THR A 87 -7.85 24.79 -15.30
N VAL A 88 -7.26 24.66 -16.48
CA VAL A 88 -5.87 24.24 -16.72
C VAL A 88 -4.94 25.09 -15.85
N PRO A 89 -3.91 24.50 -15.22
CA PRO A 89 -2.88 25.25 -14.51
C PRO A 89 -2.38 26.45 -15.34
N THR A 90 -2.31 27.62 -14.72
CA THR A 90 -1.78 28.86 -15.28
C THR A 90 -0.29 29.02 -14.94
N GLU A 91 0.36 30.03 -15.52
CA GLU A 91 1.77 30.36 -15.23
C GLU A 91 2.05 30.63 -13.73
N ASN A 92 1.02 30.98 -12.94
CA ASN A 92 1.14 31.18 -11.50
C ASN A 92 1.05 29.87 -10.67
N ASP A 93 0.61 28.77 -11.28
CA ASP A 93 0.48 27.45 -10.65
C ASP A 93 1.82 26.68 -10.66
N ILE A 94 2.80 27.20 -9.93
CA ILE A 94 4.19 26.71 -9.96
C ILE A 94 4.31 25.30 -9.36
N LEU A 95 4.69 24.36 -10.21
CA LEU A 95 5.14 23.01 -9.86
C LEU A 95 6.66 23.02 -9.62
N HIS A 96 7.13 22.48 -8.50
CA HIS A 96 8.57 22.28 -8.22
C HIS A 96 9.02 20.82 -8.41
N VAL A 97 8.18 20.00 -9.05
CA VAL A 97 8.49 18.62 -9.42
C VAL A 97 8.14 18.40 -10.89
N LYS A 98 8.93 17.56 -11.58
CA LYS A 98 8.60 17.08 -12.93
C LYS A 98 7.88 15.74 -12.80
N PRO A 99 7.02 15.36 -13.76
CA PRO A 99 6.50 14.00 -13.82
C PRO A 99 7.67 12.99 -13.74
N GLN A 100 7.56 12.01 -12.85
CA GLN A 100 8.51 10.91 -12.85
C GLN A 100 8.25 9.98 -14.04
N GLU A 101 9.33 9.44 -14.61
CA GLU A 101 9.34 8.59 -15.79
C GLU A 101 10.21 7.34 -15.53
N GLY A 102 10.04 6.30 -16.34
CA GLY A 102 10.92 5.12 -16.32
C GLY A 102 10.71 4.18 -15.13
N LEU A 103 9.57 4.26 -14.43
CA LEU A 103 9.23 3.30 -13.39
C LEU A 103 9.02 1.88 -13.97
N PRO A 104 9.34 0.81 -13.23
CA PRO A 104 8.94 -0.53 -13.62
C PRO A 104 7.42 -0.62 -13.79
N VAL A 105 6.99 -1.34 -14.83
CA VAL A 105 5.57 -1.51 -15.14
C VAL A 105 5.24 -2.99 -15.17
N GLU A 106 4.19 -3.37 -14.45
CA GLU A 106 3.69 -4.75 -14.38
C GLU A 106 2.16 -4.76 -14.39
N THR A 107 1.57 -5.85 -14.88
CA THR A 107 0.11 -5.97 -14.97
C THR A 107 -0.42 -6.80 -13.81
N TYR A 108 -1.49 -6.32 -13.17
CA TYR A 108 -2.16 -6.99 -12.06
C TYR A 108 -3.67 -6.96 -12.24
N THR A 109 -4.36 -7.99 -11.76
CA THR A 109 -5.83 -8.03 -11.73
C THR A 109 -6.32 -7.86 -10.30
N PHE A 110 -7.14 -6.84 -10.05
CA PHE A 110 -7.78 -6.62 -8.76
C PHE A 110 -9.09 -5.85 -8.94
N PHE A 111 -10.01 -5.97 -7.97
CA PHE A 111 -11.35 -5.36 -8.04
C PHE A 111 -12.18 -5.74 -9.30
N GLY A 112 -11.86 -6.90 -9.89
CA GLY A 112 -12.54 -7.41 -11.09
C GLY A 112 -12.01 -6.87 -12.42
N GLU A 113 -10.93 -6.08 -12.42
CA GLU A 113 -10.33 -5.51 -13.63
C GLU A 113 -8.82 -5.71 -13.66
N GLU A 114 -8.25 -5.66 -14.87
CA GLU A 114 -6.82 -5.67 -15.11
C GLU A 114 -6.29 -4.23 -15.17
N PHE A 115 -5.16 -3.99 -14.51
CA PHE A 115 -4.48 -2.70 -14.48
C PHE A 115 -3.01 -2.86 -14.86
N ARG A 116 -2.55 -2.00 -15.77
CA ARG A 116 -1.12 -1.77 -16.02
C ARG A 116 -0.57 -0.85 -14.93
N CYS A 117 0.26 -1.38 -14.05
CA CYS A 117 0.67 -0.73 -12.81
C CYS A 117 2.12 -0.23 -12.88
N GLU A 118 2.34 1.07 -12.67
CA GLU A 118 3.67 1.59 -12.36
C GLU A 118 4.04 1.32 -10.91
N LEU A 119 5.29 0.93 -10.66
CA LEU A 119 5.77 0.50 -9.34
C LEU A 119 6.69 1.55 -8.71
N CYS A 120 6.25 2.14 -7.61
CA CYS A 120 7.05 3.01 -6.75
C CYS A 120 7.75 2.17 -5.67
N LEU A 121 8.97 1.75 -5.97
CA LEU A 121 9.76 0.82 -5.15
C LEU A 121 10.83 1.50 -4.30
N ASP A 122 11.05 2.80 -4.44
CA ASP A 122 12.05 3.57 -3.69
C ASP A 122 11.46 4.88 -3.11
N GLU A 123 12.20 5.55 -2.24
CA GLU A 123 11.70 6.75 -1.55
C GLU A 123 11.38 7.91 -2.50
N THR A 124 12.20 8.09 -3.54
CA THR A 124 12.01 9.15 -4.54
C THR A 124 10.74 8.90 -5.34
N SER A 125 10.55 7.66 -5.83
CA SER A 125 9.35 7.32 -6.59
C SER A 125 8.08 7.36 -5.75
N ARG A 126 8.15 6.94 -4.48
CA ARG A 126 7.02 7.03 -3.54
C ARG A 126 6.66 8.46 -3.14
N SER A 127 7.64 9.34 -2.94
CA SER A 127 7.40 10.74 -2.57
C SER A 127 6.87 11.57 -3.74
N THR A 128 7.25 11.22 -4.97
CA THR A 128 6.77 11.89 -6.19
C THR A 128 5.37 11.42 -6.60
N GLY A 129 5.12 10.10 -6.61
CA GLY A 129 3.82 9.53 -7.00
C GLY A 129 3.28 10.04 -8.35
N MET A 130 1.99 10.34 -8.41
CA MET A 130 1.33 10.96 -9.58
C MET A 130 1.59 12.47 -9.73
N GLY A 131 2.53 13.05 -8.98
CA GLY A 131 2.85 14.47 -9.03
C GLY A 131 3.20 14.98 -10.44
N ALA A 132 2.75 16.20 -10.75
CA ALA A 132 2.93 16.92 -12.01
C ALA A 132 2.34 16.27 -13.28
N ARG A 133 1.72 15.09 -13.19
CA ARG A 133 1.06 14.44 -14.33
C ARG A 133 -0.31 15.07 -14.60
N SER A 134 -0.62 15.31 -15.86
CA SER A 134 -1.89 15.90 -16.31
C SER A 134 -2.99 14.88 -16.57
N GLU A 135 -2.67 13.59 -16.56
CA GLU A 135 -3.59 12.50 -16.83
C GLU A 135 -3.27 11.25 -15.99
N PHE A 136 -4.29 10.43 -15.75
CA PHE A 136 -4.18 9.09 -15.21
C PHE A 136 -5.04 8.18 -16.08
N PRO A 137 -4.46 7.53 -17.10
CA PRO A 137 -5.24 6.78 -18.08
C PRO A 137 -6.04 5.64 -17.45
N ASP A 138 -7.25 5.40 -17.98
CA ASP A 138 -8.05 4.24 -17.58
C ASP A 138 -7.28 2.93 -17.80
N GLY A 139 -7.56 1.92 -16.97
CA GLY A 139 -6.84 0.64 -17.01
C GLY A 139 -5.38 0.72 -16.54
N THR A 140 -4.99 1.81 -15.90
CA THR A 140 -3.67 1.95 -15.25
C THR A 140 -3.81 2.16 -13.74
N ALA A 141 -2.74 1.89 -13.00
CA ALA A 141 -2.64 2.15 -11.58
C ALA A 141 -1.19 2.50 -11.19
N MET A 142 -0.99 2.99 -9.98
CA MET A 142 0.34 3.15 -9.40
C MET A 142 0.39 2.44 -8.05
N ILE A 143 1.38 1.56 -7.86
CA ILE A 143 1.53 0.76 -6.65
C ILE A 143 2.77 1.22 -5.89
N PHE A 144 2.57 1.57 -4.62
CA PHE A 144 3.63 2.01 -3.71
C PHE A 144 3.94 0.89 -2.74
N VAL A 145 5.21 0.54 -2.62
CA VAL A 145 5.67 -0.53 -1.72
C VAL A 145 6.57 0.08 -0.67
N HIS A 146 6.11 0.10 0.58
CA HIS A 146 6.88 0.64 1.71
C HIS A 146 7.72 -0.47 2.35
N PRO A 147 8.97 -0.19 2.80
CA PRO A 147 9.86 -1.22 3.36
C PRO A 147 9.29 -1.93 4.60
N SER A 148 8.46 -1.24 5.38
CA SER A 148 7.85 -1.78 6.60
C SER A 148 6.41 -1.29 6.80
N PRO A 149 5.57 -2.07 7.50
CA PRO A 149 4.22 -1.64 7.86
C PRO A 149 4.26 -0.43 8.79
N ARG A 150 3.55 0.64 8.44
CA ARG A 150 3.50 1.87 9.24
C ARG A 150 2.20 2.64 9.01
N LEU A 151 1.91 3.60 9.89
CA LEU A 151 0.85 4.57 9.64
C LEU A 151 1.33 5.53 8.54
N LEU A 152 0.57 5.64 7.45
CA LEU A 152 0.90 6.48 6.30
C LEU A 152 -0.07 7.66 6.19
N HIS A 153 0.42 8.75 5.62
CA HIS A 153 -0.34 9.94 5.31
C HIS A 153 0.02 10.38 3.89
N TYR A 154 -0.86 10.10 2.92
CA TYR A 154 -0.66 10.64 1.56
C TYR A 154 -1.25 12.04 1.48
N TRP A 155 -0.83 12.75 0.43
CA TRP A 155 -1.24 14.09 0.10
C TRP A 155 -1.41 14.19 -1.41
N MET A 156 -1.99 15.30 -1.87
CA MET A 156 -2.13 15.62 -3.29
C MET A 156 -1.12 16.69 -3.70
N LYS A 157 0.10 16.62 -3.13
CA LYS A 157 1.18 17.57 -3.42
C LYS A 157 1.52 17.49 -4.90
N ASP A 158 1.34 18.61 -5.59
CA ASP A 158 1.67 18.81 -7.01
C ASP A 158 0.84 17.93 -7.98
N CYS A 159 -0.24 17.31 -7.51
CA CYS A 159 -1.15 16.54 -8.37
C CYS A 159 -2.06 17.49 -9.18
N LEU A 160 -2.07 17.35 -10.51
CA LEU A 160 -2.91 18.16 -11.41
C LEU A 160 -4.31 17.59 -11.61
N ILE A 161 -4.52 16.38 -11.14
CA ILE A 161 -5.70 15.56 -11.34
C ILE A 161 -6.21 15.04 -10.00
N GLU A 162 -7.48 14.66 -9.99
CA GLU A 162 -8.05 13.86 -8.91
C GLU A 162 -7.62 12.40 -9.08
N LEU A 163 -7.58 11.65 -7.98
CA LEU A 163 -7.27 10.22 -8.00
C LEU A 163 -7.90 9.52 -6.80
N ASP A 164 -7.95 8.21 -6.86
CA ASP A 164 -8.41 7.36 -5.78
C ASP A 164 -7.21 6.73 -5.05
N ILE A 165 -7.23 6.71 -3.72
CA ILE A 165 -6.17 6.15 -2.86
C ILE A 165 -6.72 4.92 -2.14
N VAL A 166 -6.07 3.78 -2.31
CA VAL A 166 -6.39 2.53 -1.62
C VAL A 166 -5.20 2.10 -0.76
N TYR A 167 -5.35 2.16 0.56
CA TYR A 167 -4.36 1.66 1.50
C TYR A 167 -4.52 0.16 1.72
N VAL A 168 -3.41 -0.59 1.67
CA VAL A 168 -3.39 -2.04 1.81
C VAL A 168 -2.41 -2.45 2.91
N ASP A 169 -2.88 -3.30 3.82
CA ASP A 169 -2.08 -3.83 4.91
C ASP A 169 -1.01 -4.84 4.44
N ALA A 170 -0.12 -5.24 5.35
CA ALA A 170 0.96 -6.18 5.05
C ALA A 170 0.47 -7.59 4.63
N ASN A 171 -0.81 -7.91 4.88
CA ASN A 171 -1.43 -9.16 4.46
C ASN A 171 -2.14 -9.04 3.11
N GLY A 172 -2.01 -7.89 2.43
CA GLY A 172 -2.65 -7.63 1.16
C GLY A 172 -4.14 -7.32 1.27
N ARG A 173 -4.63 -6.82 2.42
CA ARG A 173 -6.04 -6.45 2.61
C ARG A 173 -6.25 -4.94 2.65
N ILE A 174 -7.34 -4.48 2.05
CA ILE A 174 -7.69 -3.05 2.06
C ILE A 174 -7.93 -2.57 3.50
N ALA A 175 -7.20 -1.56 3.92
CA ALA A 175 -7.32 -0.96 5.25
C ALA A 175 -8.25 0.26 5.27
N THR A 176 -8.12 1.15 4.30
CA THR A 176 -8.91 2.39 4.15
C THR A 176 -8.76 2.91 2.72
N MET A 177 -9.74 3.68 2.24
CA MET A 177 -9.73 4.25 0.89
C MET A 177 -10.22 5.70 0.92
N TYR A 178 -9.79 6.49 -0.07
CA TYR A 178 -10.21 7.88 -0.26
C TYR A 178 -10.37 8.20 -1.75
N GLU A 179 -11.38 9.00 -2.09
CA GLU A 179 -11.44 9.74 -3.35
C GLU A 179 -10.76 11.10 -3.10
N ALA A 180 -9.53 11.26 -3.57
CA ALA A 180 -8.71 12.42 -3.30
C ALA A 180 -8.93 13.50 -4.37
N ARG A 181 -9.25 14.71 -3.92
CA ARG A 181 -9.48 15.86 -4.80
C ARG A 181 -8.17 16.55 -5.12
N ARG A 182 -8.12 17.21 -6.28
CA ARG A 182 -7.03 18.11 -6.65
C ARG A 182 -6.98 19.28 -5.67
N GLU A 183 -5.77 19.67 -5.28
CA GLU A 183 -5.52 20.82 -4.42
C GLU A 183 -4.95 22.01 -5.21
N ARG A 184 -5.10 23.22 -4.66
CA ARG A 184 -4.47 24.42 -5.24
C ARG A 184 -2.96 24.22 -5.29
N LEU A 185 -2.36 24.43 -6.46
CA LEU A 185 -0.92 24.32 -6.65
C LEU A 185 -0.18 25.46 -5.95
N ARG A 186 1.10 25.22 -5.66
CA ARG A 186 1.94 26.21 -5.01
C ARG A 186 2.07 27.45 -5.90
N GLN A 187 1.96 28.63 -5.30
CA GLN A 187 2.11 29.89 -6.03
C GLN A 187 3.51 30.47 -5.81
N LYS A 188 3.98 31.34 -6.72
CA LYS A 188 5.33 31.95 -6.65
C LYS A 188 5.67 32.61 -5.31
N GLY A 189 4.68 33.26 -4.68
CA GLY A 189 4.83 33.94 -3.40
C GLY A 189 4.62 33.05 -2.16
N GLU A 190 4.30 31.77 -2.34
CA GLU A 190 4.03 30.82 -1.25
C GLU A 190 5.30 30.03 -0.92
N THR A 191 5.66 29.95 0.37
CA THR A 191 6.76 29.08 0.82
C THR A 191 6.36 27.61 0.67
N LEU A 192 7.35 26.71 0.54
CA LEU A 192 7.07 25.27 0.46
C LEU A 192 6.35 24.77 1.71
N GLU A 193 6.78 25.23 2.89
CA GLU A 193 6.16 24.90 4.18
C GLU A 193 4.69 25.34 4.23
N ALA A 194 4.39 26.60 3.87
CA ALA A 194 3.03 27.10 3.87
C ALA A 194 2.13 26.33 2.89
N TYR A 195 2.67 25.94 1.74
CA TYR A 195 1.97 25.08 0.78
C TYR A 195 1.68 23.70 1.36
N GLU A 196 2.68 23.01 1.90
CA GLU A 196 2.53 21.65 2.43
C GLU A 196 1.66 21.59 3.69
N ALA A 197 1.66 22.64 4.50
CA ALA A 197 0.88 22.74 5.73
C ALA A 197 -0.64 22.77 5.46
N ARG A 198 -1.07 23.34 4.33
CA ARG A 198 -2.51 23.41 3.97
C ARG A 198 -3.03 22.18 3.21
N LEU A 199 -2.15 21.28 2.76
CA LEU A 199 -2.58 20.09 2.01
C LEU A 199 -3.28 19.11 2.94
N PRO A 200 -4.49 18.61 2.59
CA PRO A 200 -5.12 17.53 3.32
C PRO A 200 -4.22 16.30 3.38
N ARG A 201 -4.22 15.65 4.55
CA ARG A 201 -3.51 14.40 4.77
C ARG A 201 -4.51 13.26 4.82
N TYR A 202 -4.41 12.36 3.85
CA TYR A 202 -5.19 11.14 3.77
C TYR A 202 -4.51 10.09 4.64
N SER A 203 -5.01 9.88 5.86
CA SER A 203 -4.41 8.92 6.80
C SER A 203 -4.83 7.49 6.48
N SER A 204 -3.90 6.55 6.53
CA SER A 204 -4.22 5.11 6.39
C SER A 204 -5.04 4.56 7.56
N LYS A 205 -5.21 5.32 8.65
CA LYS A 205 -5.90 4.97 9.92
C LYS A 205 -5.33 3.78 10.69
N ARG A 206 -4.59 2.89 10.02
CA ARG A 206 -3.97 1.67 10.56
C ARG A 206 -2.60 1.48 9.92
N GLN A 207 -1.81 0.56 10.46
CA GLN A 207 -0.55 0.17 9.84
C GLN A 207 -0.80 -0.49 8.49
N VAL A 208 -0.12 0.02 7.47
CA VAL A 208 -0.23 -0.42 6.08
C VAL A 208 1.16 -0.50 5.49
N LYS A 209 1.31 -1.30 4.44
CA LYS A 209 2.59 -1.49 3.76
C LYS A 209 2.53 -1.09 2.29
N TYR A 210 1.34 -1.15 1.68
CA TYR A 210 1.16 -0.82 0.29
C TYR A 210 0.08 0.25 0.11
N VAL A 211 0.19 1.00 -0.98
CA VAL A 211 -0.82 1.94 -1.44
C VAL A 211 -1.02 1.72 -2.93
N ILE A 212 -2.27 1.77 -3.38
CA ILE A 212 -2.61 1.76 -4.80
C ILE A 212 -3.30 3.08 -5.10
N GLU A 213 -2.75 3.85 -6.03
CA GLU A 213 -3.41 5.00 -6.63
C GLU A 213 -4.08 4.56 -7.94
N LEU A 214 -5.29 5.08 -8.18
CA LEU A 214 -6.14 4.74 -9.34
C LEU A 214 -6.71 6.01 -9.97
N PRO A 215 -7.12 5.96 -11.25
CA PRO A 215 -7.91 7.02 -11.86
C PRO A 215 -9.14 7.36 -11.00
N ALA A 216 -9.44 8.65 -10.86
CA ALA A 216 -10.53 9.12 -10.02
C ALA A 216 -11.87 8.44 -10.33
N GLY A 217 -12.61 8.06 -9.30
CA GLY A 217 -13.91 7.41 -9.43
C GLY A 217 -13.86 5.90 -9.67
N THR A 218 -12.67 5.30 -9.72
CA THR A 218 -12.50 3.84 -9.77
C THR A 218 -13.11 3.15 -8.55
N ILE A 219 -12.95 3.70 -7.35
CA ILE A 219 -13.56 3.20 -6.10
C ILE A 219 -15.09 3.24 -6.22
N ALA A 220 -15.66 4.35 -6.69
CA ALA A 220 -17.10 4.49 -6.84
C ALA A 220 -17.68 3.49 -7.87
N ARG A 221 -16.93 3.25 -8.95
CA ARG A 221 -17.27 2.35 -10.05
C ARG A 221 -17.17 0.87 -9.64
N LEU A 222 -16.04 0.46 -9.06
CA LEU A 222 -15.72 -0.95 -8.75
C LEU A 222 -16.16 -1.38 -7.35
N LYS A 223 -16.39 -0.43 -6.44
CA LYS A 223 -16.90 -0.65 -5.08
C LYS A 223 -16.10 -1.70 -4.27
N PRO A 224 -14.75 -1.62 -4.25
CA PRO A 224 -13.95 -2.49 -3.39
C PRO A 224 -14.32 -2.29 -1.92
N LYS A 225 -14.07 -3.31 -1.09
CA LYS A 225 -14.46 -3.30 0.33
C LYS A 225 -13.27 -3.28 1.27
N VAL A 226 -13.35 -2.51 2.34
CA VAL A 226 -12.38 -2.63 3.46
C VAL A 226 -12.35 -4.09 3.95
N GLY A 227 -11.14 -4.64 4.10
CA GLY A 227 -10.88 -6.03 4.45
C GLY A 227 -10.79 -6.98 3.26
N GLU A 228 -11.22 -6.57 2.06
CA GLU A 228 -11.04 -7.34 0.82
C GLU A 228 -9.56 -7.58 0.54
N ARG A 229 -9.24 -8.79 0.05
CA ARG A 229 -7.86 -9.15 -0.32
C ARG A 229 -7.58 -8.69 -1.74
N VAL A 230 -6.49 -7.96 -1.93
CA VAL A 230 -5.94 -7.60 -3.23
C VAL A 230 -5.00 -8.72 -3.68
N PRO A 231 -5.31 -9.46 -4.77
CA PRO A 231 -4.60 -10.68 -5.14
C PRO A 231 -3.31 -10.39 -5.93
N ILE A 232 -2.36 -9.73 -5.27
CA ILE A 232 -1.00 -9.47 -5.79
C ILE A 232 0.00 -10.34 -5.02
N ASP A 233 1.06 -10.79 -5.69
CA ASP A 233 2.23 -11.37 -5.00
C ASP A 233 3.05 -10.26 -4.34
N TRP A 234 2.54 -9.78 -3.22
CA TRP A 234 3.16 -8.71 -2.44
C TRP A 234 4.58 -9.03 -1.98
N ARG A 235 4.90 -10.32 -1.81
CA ARG A 235 6.24 -10.75 -1.40
C ARG A 235 7.26 -10.58 -2.52
N ALA A 236 6.87 -10.80 -3.77
CA ALA A 236 7.73 -10.52 -4.93
C ALA A 236 8.04 -9.03 -5.06
N LEU A 237 7.07 -8.16 -4.78
CA LEU A 237 7.26 -6.72 -4.75
C LEU A 237 8.12 -6.26 -3.57
N ASP A 238 7.90 -6.81 -2.38
CA ASP A 238 8.70 -6.53 -1.18
C ASP A 238 10.19 -6.79 -1.40
N ALA A 239 10.54 -7.86 -2.11
CA ALA A 239 11.93 -8.23 -2.37
C ALA A 239 12.71 -7.19 -3.22
N ARG A 240 12.01 -6.25 -3.85
CA ARG A 240 12.56 -5.24 -4.74
C ARG A 240 12.47 -3.82 -4.17
N ALA A 241 11.64 -3.63 -3.14
CA ALA A 241 11.44 -2.33 -2.52
C ALA A 241 12.64 -1.93 -1.66
N LYS A 242 13.01 -0.66 -1.73
CA LYS A 242 14.11 -0.02 -1.00
C LYS A 242 13.60 1.16 -0.19
#